data_AF-A0A9Q2NRL4-F1
#
_entry.id   AF-A0A9Q2NRL4-F1
#
_cell.length_a   1.000
_cell.length_b   1.000
_cell.length_c   1.000
_cell.angle_alpha   90.00
_cell.angle_beta   90.00
_cell.angle_gamma   90.00
#
_symmetry.space_group_name_H-M   'P 1'
#
loop_
_entity.id
_entity.type
_entity.pdbx_description
1 polymer ?
#
loop_
_entity_poly.entity_id
_entity_poly.type
_entity_poly.pdbx_seq_one_letter_code
_entity_poly.pdbx_strand_id
1 'polypeptide(L)' 'MIDIKIIESPLSQSVAVEGHRFEIQIYRGEDTLWTLEVVNEKSTSFVWDELFPTDRDALGAALADFENSPVEDFLD' A
#
# COMPACT_ATOMS: atom_id res chain seq x y z
N MET A 1 -2.03 26.11 -10.20
CA MET A 1 -1.95 24.82 -9.47
C MET A 1 -1.44 23.81 -10.47
N ILE A 2 -0.43 23.01 -10.14
CA ILE A 2 -0.04 21.87 -10.98
C ILE A 2 -1.05 20.77 -10.66
N ASP A 3 -1.82 20.35 -11.65
CA ASP A 3 -2.70 19.19 -11.51
C ASP A 3 -1.81 17.94 -11.53
N ILE A 4 -1.47 17.42 -10.35
CA ILE A 4 -0.74 16.17 -10.23
C ILE A 4 -1.75 15.05 -10.51
N LYS A 5 -1.59 14.41 -11.66
CA LYS A 5 -2.39 13.24 -12.02
C LYS A 5 -1.83 12.01 -11.33
N ILE A 6 -2.66 11.42 -10.47
CA ILE A 6 -2.40 10.14 -9.83
C ILE A 6 -2.93 9.01 -10.70
N ILE A 7 -2.11 7.99 -10.89
CA ILE A 7 -2.46 6.73 -11.52
C ILE A 7 -2.56 5.68 -10.42
N GLU A 8 -3.75 5.11 -10.27
CA GLU A 8 -4.03 3.99 -9.38
C GLU A 8 -3.69 2.66 -10.07
N SER A 9 -3.09 1.73 -9.33
CA SER A 9 -2.86 0.37 -9.81
C SER A 9 -4.15 -0.44 -9.80
N PRO A 10 -4.39 -1.31 -10.80
CA PRO A 10 -5.45 -2.32 -10.73
C PRO A 10 -5.18 -3.42 -9.68
N LEU A 11 -4.00 -3.47 -9.07
CA LEU A 11 -3.63 -4.42 -8.02
C LEU A 11 -3.97 -3.94 -6.61
N SER A 12 -4.36 -2.68 -6.46
CA SER A 12 -4.94 -2.15 -5.21
C SER A 12 -6.12 -3.03 -4.79
N GLN A 13 -6.13 -3.48 -3.54
CA GLN A 13 -7.10 -4.46 -3.06
C GLN A 13 -7.30 -4.41 -1.55
N SER A 14 -8.45 -4.88 -1.08
CA SER A 14 -8.66 -5.14 0.34
C SER A 14 -8.26 -6.56 0.69
N VAL A 15 -7.56 -6.74 1.81
CA VAL A 15 -7.21 -8.03 2.38
C VAL A 15 -7.69 -8.14 3.83
N ALA A 16 -7.86 -9.37 4.30
CA ALA A 16 -8.12 -9.65 5.70
C ALA A 16 -6.94 -10.46 6.25
N VAL A 17 -6.27 -9.91 7.25
CA VAL A 17 -5.10 -10.52 7.91
C VAL A 17 -5.42 -10.61 9.39
N GLU A 18 -5.38 -11.83 9.94
CA GLU A 18 -5.67 -12.12 11.35
C GLU A 18 -7.00 -11.53 11.89
N GLY A 19 -7.99 -11.36 11.03
CA GLY A 19 -9.30 -10.80 11.38
C GLY A 19 -9.42 -9.28 11.24
N HIS A 20 -8.34 -8.59 10.90
CA HIS A 20 -8.32 -7.16 10.59
C HIS A 20 -8.39 -6.91 9.09
N ARG A 21 -9.14 -5.89 8.68
CA ARG A 21 -9.25 -5.47 7.28
C ARG A 21 -8.23 -4.38 6.98
N PHE A 22 -7.50 -4.57 5.89
CA PHE A 22 -6.56 -3.60 5.35
C PHE A 22 -6.90 -3.28 3.90
N GLU A 23 -6.66 -2.03 3.49
CA GLU A 23 -6.73 -1.58 2.11
C GLU A 23 -5.32 -1.32 1.60
N ILE A 24 -4.85 -2.18 0.71
CA ILE A 24 -3.58 -2.00 -0.01
C ILE A 24 -3.86 -1.06 -1.18
N GLN A 25 -3.29 0.14 -1.13
CA GLN A 25 -3.36 1.16 -2.16
C GLN A 25 -1.99 1.29 -2.82
N ILE A 26 -1.96 1.19 -4.14
CA ILE A 26 -0.74 1.26 -4.93
C ILE A 26 -0.96 2.31 -6.01
N TYR A 27 -0.20 3.39 -5.98
CA TYR A 27 -0.40 4.53 -6.87
C TYR A 27 0.91 5.21 -7.24
N ARG A 28 0.88 6.05 -8.27
CA ARG A 28 2.02 6.86 -8.70
C ARG A 28 1.62 8.12 -9.45
N GLY A 29 2.55 9.07 -9.57
CA GLY A 29 2.47 10.12 -10.59
C GLY A 29 2.81 9.57 -11.98
N GLU A 30 2.50 10.34 -13.03
CA GLU A 30 2.69 9.92 -14.43
C GLU A 30 4.14 9.48 -14.76
N ASP A 31 5.13 10.10 -14.10
CA ASP A 31 6.56 9.84 -14.31
C ASP A 31 7.31 9.42 -13.04
N THR A 32 6.61 8.87 -12.05
CA THR A 32 7.24 8.37 -10.80
C THR A 32 7.21 6.85 -10.72
N LEU A 33 7.99 6.32 -9.78
CA LEU A 33 7.85 4.95 -9.29
C LEU A 33 6.57 4.80 -8.44
N TRP A 34 6.21 3.56 -8.13
CA TRP A 34 5.00 3.21 -7.39
C TRP A 34 5.17 3.42 -5.89
N THR A 35 4.21 4.08 -5.28
CA THR A 35 4.04 4.19 -3.84
C THR A 35 3.17 3.03 -3.36
N LEU A 36 3.56 2.43 -2.23
CA LEU A 36 2.73 1.51 -1.47
C LEU A 36 2.17 2.24 -0.25
N GLU A 37 0.87 2.15 -0.07
CA GLU A 37 0.15 2.61 1.10
C GLU A 37 -0.78 1.50 1.59
N VAL A 38 -0.76 1.24 2.89
CA VAL A 38 -1.68 0.32 3.54
C VAL A 38 -2.51 1.12 4.53
N VAL A 39 -3.83 1.02 4.41
CA VAL A 39 -4.77 1.70 5.29
C VAL A 39 -5.52 0.67 6.13
N ASN A 40 -5.51 0.85 7.46
CA ASN A 40 -6.23 -0.03 8.37
C ASN A 40 -7.71 0.40 8.55
N GLU A 41 -8.47 -0.38 9.31
CA GLU A 41 -9.90 -0.11 9.59
C GLU A 41 -10.17 1.21 10.33
N LYS A 42 -9.15 1.78 10.99
CA LYS A 42 -9.23 3.08 11.66
C LYS A 42 -8.85 4.25 10.74
N SER A 43 -8.60 3.97 9.45
CA SER A 43 -8.07 4.94 8.48
C SER A 43 -6.66 5.44 8.82
N THR A 44 -5.89 4.70 9.62
CA THR A 44 -4.45 4.95 9.76
C THR A 44 -3.75 4.48 8.50
N SER A 45 -2.89 5.34 7.96
CA SER A 45 -2.12 5.09 6.74
C SER A 45 -0.67 4.76 7.08
N PHE A 46 -0.20 3.67 6.51
CA PHE A 46 1.17 3.18 6.57
C PHE A 46 1.74 3.30 5.16
N VAL A 47 2.70 4.21 4.97
CA VAL A 47 3.31 4.47 3.66
C VAL A 47 4.78 4.09 3.74
N TRP A 48 5.25 3.36 2.73
CA TRP A 48 6.65 2.96 2.65
C TRP A 48 7.48 4.12 2.08
N ASP A 49 8.66 4.35 2.67
CA ASP A 49 9.64 5.33 2.15
C ASP A 49 10.26 4.87 0.81
N GLU A 50 10.31 3.56 0.58
CA GLU A 50 10.76 2.97 -0.68
C GLU A 50 9.70 3.11 -1.76
N LEU A 51 10.15 3.42 -2.98
CA LEU A 51 9.29 3.39 -4.18
C LEU A 51 9.61 2.17 -5.02
N PHE A 52 8.59 1.60 -5.64
CA PHE A 52 8.66 0.32 -6.32
C PHE A 52 8.71 0.48 -7.85
N PRO A 53 9.54 -0.31 -8.57
CA PRO A 53 9.59 -0.30 -10.03
C PRO A 53 8.27 -0.70 -10.70
N THR A 54 7.55 -1.64 -10.10
CA THR A 54 6.25 -2.12 -10.59
C THR A 54 5.22 -2.17 -9.47
N ASP A 55 3.95 -2.10 -9.83
CA ASP A 55 2.85 -2.29 -8.88
C ASP A 55 2.82 -3.70 -8.28
N ARG A 56 3.33 -4.70 -9.02
CA ARG A 56 3.53 -6.06 -8.51
C ARG A 56 4.58 -6.13 -7.40
N ASP A 57 5.66 -5.37 -7.52
CA ASP A 57 6.70 -5.31 -6.49
C ASP A 57 6.14 -4.65 -5.22
N ALA A 58 5.38 -3.57 -5.36
CA ALA A 58 4.66 -2.92 -4.26
C ALA A 58 3.68 -3.87 -3.55
N LEU A 59 2.84 -4.58 -4.31
CA LEU A 59 1.92 -5.56 -3.73
C LEU A 59 2.69 -6.69 -3.02
N GLY A 60 3.76 -7.18 -3.63
CA GLY A 60 4.61 -8.22 -3.04
C GLY A 60 5.21 -7.79 -1.70
N ALA A 61 5.67 -6.53 -1.59
CA ALA A 61 6.18 -5.97 -0.34
C ALA A 61 5.11 -5.91 0.75
N ALA A 62 3.90 -5.44 0.43
CA ALA A 62 2.79 -5.40 1.39
C ALA A 62 2.45 -6.80 1.95
N LEU A 63 2.36 -7.79 1.07
CA LEU A 63 2.06 -9.16 1.45
C LEU A 63 3.20 -9.78 2.27
N ALA A 64 4.45 -9.52 1.88
CA ALA A 64 5.61 -9.98 2.63
C ALA A 64 5.66 -9.37 4.03
N ASP A 65 5.32 -8.10 4.20
CA ASP A 65 5.31 -7.47 5.53
C ASP A 65 4.20 -8.05 6.42
N PHE A 66 3.01 -8.34 5.87
CA PHE A 66 1.98 -9.08 6.61
C PHE A 66 2.39 -10.51 7.00
N GLU A 67 3.29 -11.14 6.23
CA GLU A 67 3.81 -12.48 6.56
C GLU A 67 4.97 -12.44 7.56
N ASN A 68 5.78 -11.38 7.56
CA ASN A 68 7.03 -11.30 8.32
C ASN A 68 6.95 -10.43 9.58
N SER A 69 5.89 -9.64 9.74
CA SER A 69 5.69 -8.74 10.88
C SER A 69 4.37 -9.04 11.59
N PRO A 70 4.29 -8.79 12.92
CA PRO A 70 3.02 -8.85 13.65
C PRO A 70 1.99 -7.90 13.04
N VAL A 71 0.72 -8.33 12.97
CA VAL A 71 -0.37 -7.49 12.43
C VAL A 71 -0.55 -6.22 13.26
N GLU A 72 -0.20 -6.26 14.55
CA GLU A 72 -0.27 -5.14 15.49
C GLU A 72 0.55 -3.92 15.05
N ASP A 73 1.63 -4.13 14.29
CA ASP A 73 2.44 -3.04 13.73
C ASP A 73 1.64 -2.16 12.75
N PHE A 74 0.50 -2.66 12.26
CA PHE A 74 -0.42 -1.97 11.35
C PHE A 74 -1.75 -1.55 12.01
N LEU A 75 -1.87 -1.62 13.33
CA LEU A 75 -3.14 -1.34 14.05
C LEU A 75 -3.16 -0.03 14.84
N ASP A 76 -2.06 0.72 14.87
CA ASP A 76 -1.96 1.98 15.60
C ASP A 76 -3.08 2.99 15.25
#